data_AF-A0A1U8D3P6-F1
#
_entry.id   AF-A0A1U8D3P6-F1
#
_cell.length_a   1.000
_cell.length_b   1.000
_cell.length_c   1.000
_cell.angle_alpha   90.00
_cell.angle_beta   90.00
_cell.angle_gamma   90.00
#
_symmetry.space_group_name_H-M   'P 1'
#
loop_
_entity.id
_entity.type
_entity.pdbx_description
1 polymer ?
#
loop_
_entity_poly.entity_id
_entity_poly.type
_entity_poly.pdbx_seq_one_letter_code
_entity_poly.pdbx_strand_id
1 'polypeptide(L)'
;MGILASLASSFSQLTIPDAVSEGGAMADERPPRLVDYFVVAGLAGNGAPIPEETWVPEPTGPLRPPRPAEPITDVAVIARALGEEVPQGYTCIQTSAGGHPLELSAGLLGGTQPAICYRRGRDKPPLVELGVLYEGKERPKPGFQVLDTTPYSHSANLAPPGPGHPRTYLMYRRAADGAGLHALGITDLCLVLPSKGEGTPHTYCRLPRNLNPGMWGPAVYLCYKVGLAKANTLVYEAELLGRYPEEDNEAFPLPESVPVFCLPMGATIECWPAQTKYPVPVFSTFVLTGAAGDKVYGAALQFYEAFPRARLSERQARALGLLSAVERGRALGGRAVRSRRAIAVLSRWPAFPAFRAFLTFLYRYSVSGPHRLPLEA
;
A
#
# COMPACT_ATOMS: atom_id res chain seq x y z
N MET A 1 -5.24 -6.83 25.05
CA MET A 1 -4.40 -5.92 25.86
C MET A 1 -3.20 -5.54 25.01
N GLY A 2 -3.12 -4.30 24.54
CA GLY A 2 -2.05 -3.85 23.65
C GLY A 2 -0.73 -3.66 24.39
N ILE A 3 0.38 -3.77 23.65
CA ILE A 3 1.79 -3.69 24.11
C ILE A 3 2.05 -2.51 25.08
N LEU A 4 1.25 -1.45 25.01
CA LEU A 4 1.45 -0.20 25.76
C LEU A 4 0.41 0.17 26.80
N ALA A 5 -0.69 -0.59 26.96
CA ALA A 5 -1.55 -0.38 28.14
C ALA A 5 -0.80 -0.70 29.44
N SER A 6 0.26 -1.52 29.34
CA SER A 6 1.18 -1.91 30.41
C SER A 6 2.40 -0.97 30.52
N LEU A 7 2.94 -0.46 29.41
CA LEU A 7 4.09 0.45 29.44
C LEU A 7 3.72 1.90 29.80
N ALA A 8 2.56 2.41 29.37
CA ALA A 8 2.17 3.80 29.62
C ALA A 8 1.62 4.05 31.03
N SER A 9 1.04 3.05 31.69
CA SER A 9 0.54 3.16 33.09
C SER A 9 1.65 3.07 34.14
N SER A 10 2.86 2.68 33.76
CA SER A 10 3.94 2.31 34.67
C SER A 10 4.99 3.41 34.88
N PHE A 11 4.97 4.48 34.07
CA PHE A 11 5.91 5.60 34.24
C PHE A 11 5.64 6.43 35.51
N SER A 12 4.43 6.36 36.06
CA SER A 12 4.02 7.11 37.26
C SER A 12 4.54 6.54 38.59
N GLN A 13 5.25 5.41 38.60
CA GLN A 13 5.67 4.71 39.84
C GLN A 13 7.19 4.61 40.05
N LEU A 14 8.01 5.18 39.17
CA LEU A 14 9.47 5.19 39.30
C LEU A 14 9.93 6.18 40.40
N THR A 15 10.08 5.70 41.63
CA THR A 15 10.89 6.37 42.67
C THR A 15 12.12 5.52 42.98
N ILE A 16 13.30 6.00 42.59
CA ILE A 16 14.58 5.40 42.99
C ILE A 16 14.89 5.92 44.40
N PRO A 17 15.19 5.07 45.40
CA PRO A 17 15.51 5.55 46.74
C PRO A 17 16.87 6.28 46.73
N ASP A 18 16.86 7.51 47.24
CA ASP A 18 18.07 8.31 47.47
C ASP A 18 19.01 7.60 48.44
N ALA A 19 20.12 7.08 47.91
CA ALA A 19 21.25 6.65 48.72
C ALA A 19 22.32 7.74 48.67
N VAL A 20 22.31 8.66 49.63
CA VAL A 20 23.42 9.62 49.85
C VAL A 20 23.71 9.80 51.33
N SER A 21 24.92 9.38 51.74
CA SER A 21 25.83 10.10 52.65
C SER A 21 27.17 9.34 52.59
N GLU A 22 28.35 9.92 52.35
CA GLU A 22 28.92 11.14 52.90
C GLU A 22 29.89 11.83 51.92
N GLY A 23 29.95 13.18 51.98
CA GLY A 23 31.20 13.95 51.97
C GLY A 23 31.90 14.30 50.65
N GLY A 24 31.63 15.50 50.09
CA GLY A 24 32.56 16.20 49.20
C GLY A 24 31.91 17.15 48.18
N ALA A 25 32.38 18.40 48.10
CA ALA A 25 31.77 19.54 47.42
C ALA A 25 31.61 19.45 45.88
N MET A 26 30.38 19.74 45.41
CA MET A 26 29.88 20.30 44.14
C MET A 26 30.77 20.29 42.88
N ALA A 27 30.52 19.30 42.02
CA ALA A 27 29.94 19.52 40.69
C ALA A 27 28.93 18.38 40.48
N ASP A 28 27.67 18.70 40.21
CA ASP A 28 26.61 17.71 39.97
C ASP A 28 26.79 17.10 38.57
N GLU A 29 27.90 16.39 38.35
CA GLU A 29 28.15 15.62 37.14
C GLU A 29 27.27 14.36 37.18
N ARG A 30 26.01 14.54 36.75
CA ARG A 30 25.13 13.40 36.45
C ARG A 30 25.89 12.42 35.55
N PRO A 31 25.84 11.11 35.83
CA PRO A 31 26.58 10.12 35.07
C PRO A 31 26.27 10.23 33.57
N PRO A 32 27.23 9.94 32.68
CA PRO A 32 27.05 10.09 31.25
C PRO A 32 25.84 9.28 30.77
N ARG A 33 24.79 9.97 30.33
CA ARG A 33 23.57 9.35 29.82
C ARG A 33 23.81 8.87 28.38
N LEU A 34 23.66 7.56 28.18
CA LEU A 34 23.76 6.95 26.84
C LEU A 34 22.51 7.25 26.00
N VAL A 35 21.34 7.36 26.63
CA VAL A 35 20.06 7.64 25.97
C VAL A 35 19.44 8.86 26.64
N ASP A 36 19.06 9.84 25.83
CA ASP A 36 18.42 11.06 26.30
C ASP A 36 16.90 10.87 26.38
N TYR A 37 16.29 10.21 25.36
CA TYR A 37 14.88 9.83 25.39
C TYR A 37 14.61 8.45 24.80
N PHE A 38 13.61 7.77 25.36
CA PHE A 38 12.87 6.69 24.71
C PHE A 38 11.47 7.19 24.40
N VAL A 39 11.00 7.01 23.16
CA VAL A 39 9.69 7.50 22.72
C VAL A 39 8.89 6.41 22.04
N VAL A 40 7.57 6.51 22.16
CA VAL A 40 6.62 5.69 21.43
C VAL A 40 5.77 6.60 20.57
N ALA A 41 5.75 6.34 19.27
CA ALA A 41 5.01 7.11 18.28
C ALA A 41 3.95 6.24 17.59
N GLY A 42 2.84 6.86 17.21
CA GLY A 42 1.76 6.19 16.49
C GLY A 42 0.47 7.00 16.45
N LEU A 43 -0.65 6.30 16.26
CA LEU A 43 -1.97 6.92 16.20
C LEU A 43 -2.54 7.15 17.61
N ALA A 44 -2.83 8.41 17.95
CA ALA A 44 -3.51 8.76 19.19
C ALA A 44 -5.03 8.50 19.14
N GLY A 45 -5.69 8.67 20.28
CA GLY A 45 -7.05 8.22 20.55
C GLY A 45 -8.14 8.69 19.58
N ASN A 46 -8.04 9.90 19.02
CA ASN A 46 -9.19 10.64 18.48
C ASN A 46 -8.91 11.51 17.22
N GLY A 47 -7.74 11.40 16.58
CA GLY A 47 -7.43 12.21 15.39
C GLY A 47 -8.32 11.89 14.19
N ALA A 48 -8.72 12.91 13.41
CA ALA A 48 -9.32 12.69 12.10
C ALA A 48 -8.24 12.18 11.12
N PRO A 49 -8.58 11.27 10.19
CA PRO A 49 -7.63 10.86 9.16
C PRO A 49 -7.26 12.10 8.32
N ILE A 50 -5.98 12.18 7.93
CA ILE A 50 -5.52 13.20 7.01
C ILE A 50 -6.39 13.07 5.75
N PRO A 51 -7.14 14.11 5.36
CA PRO A 51 -7.98 14.04 4.16
C PRO A 51 -7.12 13.68 2.96
N GLU A 52 -7.44 12.58 2.31
CA GLU A 52 -6.90 12.30 0.99
C GLU A 52 -7.48 13.35 0.06
N GLU A 53 -6.68 14.33 -0.41
CA GLU A 53 -7.15 15.51 -1.16
C GLU A 53 -8.18 15.10 -2.23
N THR A 54 -9.45 15.37 -1.93
CA THR A 54 -10.55 15.11 -2.84
C THR A 54 -10.53 16.17 -3.92
N TRP A 55 -10.00 15.82 -5.10
CA TRP A 55 -10.19 16.55 -6.36
C TRP A 55 -11.45 17.44 -6.40
N VAL A 56 -11.24 18.75 -6.38
CA VAL A 56 -12.11 19.75 -7.03
C VAL A 56 -11.24 20.35 -8.14
N PRO A 57 -11.61 20.23 -9.42
CA PRO A 57 -10.81 20.79 -10.50
C PRO A 57 -10.98 22.32 -10.50
N GLU A 58 -10.01 23.04 -9.94
CA GLU A 58 -9.82 24.47 -10.20
C GLU A 58 -8.93 24.65 -11.46
N PRO A 59 -9.19 25.64 -12.34
CA PRO A 59 -8.74 25.60 -13.73
C PRO A 59 -7.28 26.03 -13.96
N THR A 60 -6.55 26.47 -12.95
CA THR A 60 -5.22 27.08 -13.13
C THR A 60 -4.27 26.73 -11.99
N GLY A 61 -3.53 25.63 -12.15
CA GLY A 61 -2.42 25.26 -11.27
C GLY A 61 -1.63 24.06 -11.83
N PRO A 62 -0.31 23.96 -11.55
CA PRO A 62 0.53 22.92 -12.12
C PRO A 62 0.05 21.52 -11.70
N LEU A 63 -0.08 20.63 -12.69
CA LEU A 63 -0.58 19.26 -12.58
C LEU A 63 0.17 18.45 -11.52
N ARG A 64 -0.36 18.42 -10.29
CA ARG A 64 0.05 17.47 -9.25
C ARG A 64 -0.33 16.03 -9.69
N PRO A 65 0.48 15.01 -9.35
CA PRO A 65 0.26 13.65 -9.80
C PRO A 65 -1.12 13.13 -9.32
N PRO A 66 -1.87 12.44 -10.19
CA PRO A 66 -3.21 11.94 -9.88
C PRO A 66 -3.17 10.92 -8.75
N ARG A 67 -4.29 10.79 -8.01
CA ARG A 67 -4.51 9.73 -7.01
C ARG A 67 -4.00 8.39 -7.54
N PRO A 68 -3.39 7.52 -6.72
CA PRO A 68 -3.18 6.12 -7.12
C PRO A 68 -4.57 5.49 -7.29
N ALA A 69 -5.05 5.39 -8.53
CA ALA A 69 -6.29 4.71 -8.83
C ALA A 69 -6.23 3.30 -8.24
N GLU A 70 -7.36 2.81 -7.72
CA GLU A 70 -7.48 1.43 -7.25
C GLU A 70 -6.88 0.48 -8.30
N PRO A 71 -6.11 -0.53 -7.86
CA PRO A 71 -5.43 -1.39 -8.79
C PRO A 71 -6.47 -2.16 -9.64
N ILE A 72 -6.05 -2.54 -10.84
CA ILE A 72 -6.86 -3.36 -11.72
C ILE A 72 -6.82 -4.79 -11.18
N THR A 73 -8.00 -5.25 -10.78
CA THR A 73 -8.19 -6.60 -10.23
C THR A 73 -8.65 -7.56 -11.29
N ASP A 74 -9.44 -7.14 -12.27
CA ASP A 74 -9.92 -8.04 -13.30
C ASP A 74 -9.84 -7.38 -14.69
N VAL A 75 -9.63 -8.21 -15.70
CA VAL A 75 -9.80 -7.87 -17.12
C VAL A 75 -10.88 -8.78 -17.70
N ALA A 76 -11.62 -8.28 -18.67
CA ALA A 76 -12.66 -9.02 -19.38
C ALA A 76 -12.66 -8.63 -20.86
N VAL A 77 -13.16 -9.52 -21.69
CA VAL A 77 -13.48 -9.23 -23.09
C VAL A 77 -14.99 -9.37 -23.24
N ILE A 78 -15.63 -8.43 -23.93
CA ILE A 78 -17.04 -8.51 -24.29
C ILE A 78 -17.20 -8.57 -25.80
N ALA A 79 -18.10 -9.43 -26.28
CA ALA A 79 -18.46 -9.57 -27.68
C ALA A 79 -19.64 -8.64 -28.01
N ARG A 80 -19.32 -7.37 -28.33
CA ARG A 80 -20.36 -6.38 -28.67
C ARG A 80 -21.20 -6.79 -29.88
N ALA A 81 -20.64 -7.57 -30.81
CA ALA A 81 -21.35 -8.16 -31.96
C ALA A 81 -22.57 -8.99 -31.54
N LEU A 82 -22.50 -9.60 -30.36
CA LEU A 82 -23.53 -10.47 -29.80
C LEU A 82 -24.47 -9.71 -28.85
N GLY A 83 -24.38 -8.38 -28.79
CA GLY A 83 -25.20 -7.56 -27.91
C GLY A 83 -24.75 -7.58 -26.43
N GLU A 84 -23.52 -8.02 -26.14
CA GLU A 84 -23.02 -8.05 -24.76
C GLU A 84 -22.78 -6.63 -24.20
N GLU A 85 -23.25 -6.40 -22.98
CA GLU A 85 -23.04 -5.15 -22.24
C GLU A 85 -21.82 -5.20 -21.33
N VAL A 86 -21.32 -4.03 -20.93
CA VAL A 86 -20.21 -3.93 -19.97
C VAL A 86 -20.68 -4.46 -18.61
N PRO A 87 -20.00 -5.47 -18.02
CA PRO A 87 -20.42 -6.02 -16.73
C PRO A 87 -20.40 -4.98 -15.62
N GLN A 88 -21.23 -5.18 -14.58
CA GLN A 88 -21.31 -4.25 -13.46
C GLN A 88 -19.93 -4.03 -12.80
N GLY A 89 -19.55 -2.76 -12.64
CA GLY A 89 -18.27 -2.35 -12.05
C GLY A 89 -17.08 -2.38 -13.01
N TYR A 90 -17.24 -2.83 -14.26
CA TYR A 90 -16.19 -2.79 -15.27
C TYR A 90 -16.23 -1.47 -16.06
N THR A 91 -15.05 -1.05 -16.52
CA THR A 91 -14.86 0.06 -17.45
C THR A 91 -14.38 -0.51 -18.79
N CYS A 92 -15.06 -0.15 -19.88
CA CYS A 92 -14.67 -0.57 -21.23
C CYS A 92 -13.70 0.44 -21.85
N ILE A 93 -12.61 -0.05 -22.46
CA ILE A 93 -11.71 0.78 -23.25
C ILE A 93 -12.35 1.00 -24.63
N GLN A 94 -12.73 2.23 -24.92
CA GLN A 94 -13.46 2.58 -26.16
C GLN A 94 -12.55 3.22 -27.22
N THR A 95 -11.52 3.94 -26.79
CA THR A 95 -10.59 4.65 -27.66
C THR A 95 -9.14 4.28 -27.34
N SER A 96 -8.26 4.50 -28.30
CA SER A 96 -6.82 4.42 -28.10
C SER A 96 -6.32 5.51 -27.15
N ALA A 97 -5.05 5.44 -26.77
CA ALA A 97 -4.40 6.44 -25.95
C ALA A 97 -4.42 7.85 -26.61
N GLY A 98 -4.44 7.93 -27.94
CA GLY A 98 -4.60 9.17 -28.70
C GLY A 98 -6.05 9.59 -28.97
N GLY A 99 -7.04 8.85 -28.45
CA GLY A 99 -8.47 9.16 -28.62
C GLY A 99 -9.09 8.67 -29.93
N HIS A 100 -8.40 7.79 -30.67
CA HIS A 100 -8.93 7.21 -31.90
C HIS A 100 -9.84 6.01 -31.60
N PRO A 101 -10.89 5.77 -32.39
CA PRO A 101 -11.72 4.57 -32.24
C PRO A 101 -10.88 3.31 -32.46
N LEU A 102 -11.10 2.30 -31.60
CA LEU A 102 -10.35 1.05 -31.64
C LEU A 102 -11.00 0.04 -32.58
N GLU A 103 -10.23 -0.42 -33.57
CA GLU A 103 -10.63 -1.48 -34.47
C GLU A 103 -9.80 -2.76 -34.23
N LEU A 104 -10.22 -3.58 -33.26
CA LEU A 104 -9.60 -4.86 -32.89
C LEU A 104 -9.91 -6.01 -33.87
N SER A 105 -11.01 -5.95 -34.65
CA SER A 105 -11.36 -6.96 -35.65
C SER A 105 -12.10 -6.36 -36.85
N ALA A 106 -11.36 -5.87 -37.85
CA ALA A 106 -11.96 -5.43 -39.10
C ALA A 106 -12.38 -6.64 -39.95
N GLY A 107 -13.65 -7.05 -39.85
CA GLY A 107 -14.31 -7.93 -40.81
C GLY A 107 -15.04 -7.12 -41.87
N LEU A 108 -15.18 -7.68 -43.09
CA LEU A 108 -15.88 -7.05 -44.23
C LEU A 108 -17.38 -6.74 -43.99
N LEU A 109 -17.95 -7.17 -42.87
CA LEU A 109 -19.35 -6.95 -42.50
C LEU A 109 -19.33 -6.23 -41.15
N GLY A 110 -19.90 -5.03 -41.08
CA GLY A 110 -19.85 -4.07 -39.97
C GLY A 110 -20.41 -4.54 -38.61
N GLY A 111 -19.91 -5.64 -38.07
CA GLY A 111 -20.18 -6.13 -36.73
C GLY A 111 -19.39 -5.34 -35.68
N THR A 112 -20.04 -5.09 -34.54
CA THR A 112 -19.43 -4.45 -33.38
C THR A 112 -18.35 -5.36 -32.77
N GLN A 113 -17.15 -4.84 -32.62
CA GLN A 113 -15.94 -5.63 -32.37
C GLN A 113 -15.79 -6.06 -30.91
N PRO A 114 -14.97 -7.10 -30.59
CA PRO A 114 -14.70 -7.45 -29.20
C PRO A 114 -14.03 -6.27 -28.50
N ALA A 115 -14.45 -5.98 -27.28
CA ALA A 115 -13.95 -4.84 -26.52
C ALA A 115 -13.33 -5.31 -25.20
N ILE A 116 -12.19 -4.70 -24.84
CA ILE A 116 -11.49 -5.00 -23.59
C ILE A 116 -12.05 -4.12 -22.49
N CYS A 117 -12.45 -4.76 -21.40
CA CYS A 117 -12.93 -4.13 -20.18
C CYS A 117 -11.99 -4.46 -19.02
N TYR A 118 -11.96 -3.60 -18.01
CA TYR A 118 -11.23 -3.84 -16.78
C TYR A 118 -12.04 -3.42 -15.57
N ARG A 119 -11.79 -4.05 -14.42
CA ARG A 119 -12.38 -3.68 -13.14
C ARG A 119 -11.28 -3.28 -12.18
N ARG A 120 -11.50 -2.15 -11.51
CA ARG A 120 -10.66 -1.69 -10.42
C ARG A 120 -11.28 -2.12 -9.09
N GLY A 121 -10.45 -2.44 -8.12
CA GLY A 121 -10.94 -2.84 -6.82
C GLY A 121 -9.84 -3.28 -5.87
N ARG A 122 -10.26 -3.69 -4.68
CA ARG A 122 -9.39 -4.26 -3.63
C ARG A 122 -10.02 -5.48 -2.95
N ASP A 123 -11.04 -6.05 -3.59
CA ASP A 123 -11.71 -7.28 -3.16
C ASP A 123 -10.88 -8.53 -3.46
N LYS A 124 -10.00 -8.47 -4.48
CA LYS A 124 -9.07 -9.52 -4.90
C LYS A 124 -7.64 -8.97 -4.99
N PRO A 125 -6.61 -9.84 -4.96
CA PRO A 125 -5.25 -9.40 -5.23
C PRO A 125 -5.14 -8.76 -6.63
N PRO A 126 -4.30 -7.73 -6.81
CA PRO A 126 -4.18 -7.01 -8.07
C PRO A 126 -3.60 -7.90 -9.18
N LEU A 127 -3.90 -7.57 -10.43
CA LEU A 127 -3.17 -8.13 -11.56
C LEU A 127 -1.74 -7.60 -11.55
N VAL A 128 -0.76 -8.46 -11.80
CA VAL A 128 0.67 -8.10 -11.77
C VAL A 128 1.32 -8.22 -13.13
N GLU A 129 0.73 -8.99 -14.04
CA GLU A 129 1.24 -9.17 -15.39
C GLU A 129 0.08 -9.46 -16.35
N LEU A 130 0.18 -8.95 -17.57
CA LEU A 130 -0.71 -9.24 -18.68
C LEU A 130 0.08 -9.83 -19.84
N GLY A 131 -0.61 -10.55 -20.70
CA GLY A 131 -0.04 -11.15 -21.89
C GLY A 131 -1.11 -11.42 -22.95
N VAL A 132 -0.63 -11.80 -24.13
CA VAL A 132 -1.46 -12.22 -25.26
C VAL A 132 -1.04 -13.62 -25.68
N LEU A 133 -1.99 -14.53 -25.76
CA LEU A 133 -1.80 -15.90 -26.21
C LEU A 133 -2.30 -16.03 -27.65
N TYR A 134 -1.45 -16.53 -28.53
CA TYR A 134 -1.86 -17.05 -29.83
C TYR A 134 -2.00 -18.56 -29.71
N GLU A 135 -3.22 -19.06 -29.89
CA GLU A 135 -3.53 -20.48 -29.76
C GLU A 135 -2.68 -21.31 -30.75
N GLY A 136 -2.12 -22.43 -30.27
CA GLY A 136 -1.30 -23.34 -31.07
C GLY A 136 0.17 -22.92 -31.26
N LYS A 137 0.56 -21.67 -30.98
CA LYS A 137 1.96 -21.24 -31.08
C LYS A 137 2.76 -21.47 -29.81
N GLU A 138 2.15 -21.25 -28.64
CA GLU A 138 2.82 -21.35 -27.35
C GLU A 138 1.86 -21.82 -26.26
N ARG A 139 2.41 -22.36 -25.17
CA ARG A 139 1.65 -22.67 -23.96
C ARG A 139 1.68 -21.48 -22.99
N PRO A 140 0.60 -21.22 -22.25
CA PRO A 140 0.60 -20.22 -21.18
C PRO A 140 1.74 -20.48 -20.18
N LYS A 141 2.40 -19.40 -19.74
CA LYS A 141 3.40 -19.49 -18.67
C LYS A 141 2.75 -19.99 -17.36
N PRO A 142 3.47 -20.69 -16.48
CA PRO A 142 2.96 -21.08 -15.18
C PRO A 142 2.39 -19.88 -14.40
N GLY A 143 1.22 -20.07 -13.78
CA GLY A 143 0.54 -19.03 -12.99
C GLY A 143 -0.28 -18.02 -13.81
N PHE A 144 -0.28 -18.09 -15.15
CA PHE A 144 -1.19 -17.30 -15.97
C PHE A 144 -2.54 -17.99 -16.12
N GLN A 145 -3.61 -17.20 -16.08
CA GLN A 145 -4.96 -17.60 -16.44
C GLN A 145 -5.28 -17.04 -17.82
N VAL A 146 -5.83 -17.88 -18.69
CA VAL A 146 -6.26 -17.50 -20.04
C VAL A 146 -7.71 -17.04 -19.96
N LEU A 147 -8.01 -15.92 -20.61
CA LEU A 147 -9.35 -15.40 -20.75
C LEU A 147 -9.90 -15.88 -22.10
N ASP A 148 -10.46 -17.10 -22.09
CA ASP A 148 -11.01 -17.79 -23.26
C ASP A 148 -12.50 -17.52 -23.48
N THR A 149 -13.19 -17.07 -22.43
CA THR A 149 -14.63 -16.82 -22.40
C THR A 149 -14.97 -15.40 -21.93
N THR A 150 -16.02 -14.83 -22.53
CA THR A 150 -16.62 -13.56 -22.08
C THR A 150 -17.38 -13.79 -20.77
N PRO A 151 -17.71 -12.72 -20.02
CA PRO A 151 -18.60 -12.81 -18.87
C PRO A 151 -19.98 -13.42 -19.17
N TYR A 152 -20.35 -13.51 -20.44
CA TYR A 152 -21.62 -14.09 -20.93
C TYR A 152 -21.42 -15.47 -21.58
N SER A 153 -20.29 -16.13 -21.33
CA SER A 153 -19.97 -17.48 -21.82
C SER A 153 -19.81 -17.62 -23.34
N HIS A 154 -19.58 -16.53 -24.07
CA HIS A 154 -19.16 -16.58 -25.46
C HIS A 154 -17.63 -16.63 -25.57
N SER A 155 -17.09 -16.86 -26.77
CA SER A 155 -15.63 -16.85 -26.98
C SER A 155 -15.06 -15.44 -26.78
N ALA A 156 -13.99 -15.32 -26.00
CA ALA A 156 -13.23 -14.08 -25.81
C ALA A 156 -12.10 -13.90 -26.84
N ASN A 157 -12.19 -14.56 -28.00
CA ASN A 157 -11.22 -14.39 -29.06
C ASN A 157 -11.25 -12.93 -29.57
N LEU A 158 -10.09 -12.28 -29.52
CA LEU A 158 -9.90 -10.91 -29.98
C LEU A 158 -9.68 -10.81 -31.50
N ALA A 159 -9.18 -11.87 -32.12
CA ALA A 159 -8.91 -11.88 -33.55
C ALA A 159 -10.17 -12.23 -34.34
N PRO A 160 -10.34 -11.68 -35.56
CA PRO A 160 -11.48 -12.01 -36.41
C PRO A 160 -11.53 -13.53 -36.70
N PRO A 161 -12.73 -14.13 -36.72
CA PRO A 161 -12.88 -15.54 -37.08
C PRO A 161 -12.59 -15.72 -38.58
N GLY A 162 -11.69 -16.65 -38.92
CA GLY A 162 -11.38 -16.98 -40.31
C GLY A 162 -10.16 -17.87 -40.49
N PRO A 163 -10.02 -18.55 -41.65
CA PRO A 163 -8.86 -19.38 -41.95
C PRO A 163 -7.58 -18.54 -41.98
N GLY A 164 -6.51 -19.02 -41.34
CA GLY A 164 -5.20 -18.35 -41.30
C GLY A 164 -4.99 -17.35 -40.16
N HIS A 165 -6.02 -17.03 -39.37
CA HIS A 165 -5.89 -16.16 -38.20
C HIS A 165 -5.70 -17.00 -36.91
N PRO A 166 -4.58 -16.85 -36.18
CA PRO A 166 -4.45 -17.51 -34.89
C PRO A 166 -5.48 -16.93 -33.92
N ARG A 167 -6.24 -17.80 -33.26
CA ARG A 167 -7.12 -17.38 -32.17
C ARG A 167 -6.28 -16.70 -31.09
N THR A 168 -6.73 -15.52 -30.67
CA THR A 168 -5.94 -14.60 -29.86
C THR A 168 -6.70 -14.30 -28.58
N TYR A 169 -6.10 -14.61 -27.44
CA TYR A 169 -6.71 -14.44 -26.12
C TYR A 169 -5.82 -13.58 -25.23
N LEU A 170 -6.45 -12.83 -24.31
CA LEU A 170 -5.72 -12.22 -23.21
C LEU A 170 -5.39 -13.26 -22.16
N MET A 171 -4.24 -13.10 -21.53
CA MET A 171 -3.88 -13.86 -20.34
C MET A 171 -3.41 -12.89 -19.26
N TYR A 172 -3.64 -13.25 -18.01
CA TYR A 172 -3.23 -12.44 -16.87
C TYR A 172 -2.63 -13.29 -15.78
N ARG A 173 -1.79 -12.68 -14.95
CA ARG A 173 -1.30 -13.27 -13.72
C ARG A 173 -1.67 -12.35 -12.56
N ARG A 174 -2.18 -12.96 -11.50
CA ARG A 174 -2.60 -12.27 -10.28
C ARG A 174 -1.47 -12.33 -9.25
N ALA A 175 -1.38 -11.32 -8.39
CA ALA A 175 -0.53 -11.40 -7.21
C ALA A 175 -0.95 -12.59 -6.34
N ALA A 176 0.02 -13.21 -5.65
CA ALA A 176 -0.28 -14.26 -4.70
C ALA A 176 -1.15 -13.73 -3.54
N ASP A 177 -2.03 -14.59 -3.02
CA ASP A 177 -2.85 -14.26 -1.85
C ASP A 177 -1.94 -13.87 -0.67
N GLY A 178 -2.27 -12.74 -0.02
CA GLY A 178 -1.50 -12.21 1.12
C GLY A 178 -0.40 -11.19 0.77
N ALA A 179 -0.09 -10.94 -0.51
CA ALA A 179 0.89 -9.91 -0.91
C ALA A 179 0.41 -8.44 -0.72
N GLY A 180 -0.83 -8.26 -0.25
CA GLY A 180 -1.65 -7.06 -0.47
C GLY A 180 -1.29 -5.76 0.24
N LEU A 181 -0.21 -5.67 1.03
CA LEU A 181 0.13 -4.42 1.74
C LEU A 181 0.85 -3.42 0.86
N HIS A 182 1.80 -3.91 0.06
CA HIS A 182 2.67 -3.10 -0.79
C HIS A 182 3.01 -3.82 -2.10
N ALA A 183 2.10 -4.66 -2.61
CA ALA A 183 2.32 -5.32 -3.89
C ALA A 183 2.33 -4.28 -5.01
N LEU A 184 3.27 -4.43 -5.94
CA LEU A 184 3.14 -3.81 -7.25
C LEU A 184 1.98 -4.47 -7.97
N GLY A 185 1.15 -3.68 -8.62
CA GLY A 185 0.01 -4.13 -9.38
C GLY A 185 -0.21 -3.23 -10.60
N ILE A 186 -0.99 -3.72 -11.54
CA ILE A 186 -1.38 -2.97 -12.72
C ILE A 186 -2.37 -1.90 -12.26
N THR A 187 -2.03 -0.64 -12.52
CA THR A 187 -2.81 0.53 -12.12
C THR A 187 -3.47 1.21 -13.30
N ASP A 188 -3.10 0.88 -14.53
CA ASP A 188 -3.78 1.44 -15.70
C ASP A 188 -3.62 0.58 -16.95
N LEU A 189 -4.57 0.73 -17.87
CA LEU A 189 -4.60 0.05 -19.17
C LEU A 189 -5.00 1.01 -20.28
N CYS A 190 -4.27 0.94 -21.38
CA CYS A 190 -4.64 1.64 -22.61
C CYS A 190 -4.26 0.82 -23.83
N LEU A 191 -4.92 1.11 -24.94
CA LEU A 191 -4.62 0.50 -26.24
C LEU A 191 -3.94 1.54 -27.12
N VAL A 192 -2.96 1.12 -27.91
CA VAL A 192 -2.25 2.01 -28.84
C VAL A 192 -2.35 1.53 -30.29
N LEU A 193 -2.44 2.48 -31.20
CA LEU A 193 -2.55 2.31 -32.65
C LEU A 193 -1.31 2.90 -33.35
N PRO A 194 -0.27 2.09 -33.63
CA PRO A 194 0.91 2.56 -34.34
C PRO A 194 0.62 3.13 -35.73
N SER A 195 -0.45 2.67 -36.40
CA SER A 195 -0.90 3.20 -37.70
C SER A 195 -1.35 4.67 -37.63
N LYS A 196 -1.66 5.18 -36.44
CA LYS A 196 -1.99 6.58 -36.17
C LYS A 196 -0.82 7.37 -35.58
N GLY A 197 0.39 6.81 -35.60
CA GLY A 197 1.59 7.43 -35.04
C GLY A 197 1.70 7.31 -33.52
N GLU A 198 0.86 6.48 -32.88
CA GLU A 198 0.90 6.31 -31.43
C GLU A 198 2.08 5.41 -30.99
N GLY A 199 2.87 5.91 -30.03
CA GLY A 199 3.90 5.15 -29.34
C GLY A 199 3.43 4.61 -27.99
N THR A 200 4.27 3.82 -27.33
CA THR A 200 4.03 3.42 -25.93
C THR A 200 4.02 4.66 -25.04
N PRO A 201 2.96 4.92 -24.25
CA PRO A 201 2.90 6.10 -23.39
C PRO A 201 3.99 6.10 -22.30
N HIS A 202 4.35 7.28 -21.80
CA HIS A 202 5.37 7.42 -20.77
C HIS A 202 4.97 6.65 -19.49
N THR A 203 5.90 5.88 -18.91
CA THR A 203 5.69 4.94 -17.77
C THR A 203 4.88 3.67 -18.05
N TYR A 204 4.43 3.43 -19.29
CA TYR A 204 3.70 2.22 -19.64
C TYR A 204 4.62 1.14 -20.22
N CYS A 205 4.26 -0.12 -19.97
CA CYS A 205 4.83 -1.29 -20.62
C CYS A 205 3.88 -1.74 -21.74
N ARG A 206 4.38 -1.85 -22.97
CA ARG A 206 3.62 -2.38 -24.11
C ARG A 206 3.78 -3.90 -24.21
N LEU A 207 2.68 -4.63 -24.38
CA LEU A 207 2.73 -6.05 -24.71
C LEU A 207 3.38 -6.27 -26.08
N PRO A 208 4.24 -7.29 -26.25
CA PRO A 208 4.98 -7.47 -27.48
C PRO A 208 4.12 -7.92 -28.67
N ARG A 209 2.92 -8.47 -28.40
CA ARG A 209 2.04 -9.05 -29.43
C ARG A 209 0.92 -8.11 -29.81
N ASN A 210 0.59 -8.16 -31.10
CA ASN A 210 -0.53 -7.47 -31.70
C ASN A 210 -1.84 -8.20 -31.33
N LEU A 211 -2.83 -7.47 -30.83
CA LEU A 211 -4.15 -8.03 -30.52
C LEU A 211 -4.96 -8.37 -31.77
N ASN A 212 -4.64 -7.73 -32.90
CA ASN A 212 -5.25 -7.96 -34.20
C ASN A 212 -4.19 -8.52 -35.19
N PRO A 213 -3.77 -9.79 -35.08
CA PRO A 213 -2.72 -10.37 -35.92
C PRO A 213 -3.17 -10.60 -37.39
N GLY A 214 -4.32 -10.08 -37.80
CA GLY A 214 -4.83 -10.24 -39.15
C GLY A 214 -3.99 -9.51 -40.19
N MET A 215 -3.98 -10.07 -41.41
CA MET A 215 -3.20 -9.55 -42.54
C MET A 215 -3.67 -8.17 -43.02
N TRP A 216 -4.94 -7.82 -42.78
CA TRP A 216 -5.60 -6.63 -43.33
C TRP A 216 -6.15 -5.67 -42.25
N GLY A 217 -5.76 -5.86 -40.99
CA GLY A 217 -6.21 -5.03 -39.87
C GLY A 217 -5.10 -4.11 -39.34
N PRO A 218 -5.44 -2.94 -38.77
CA PRO A 218 -4.46 -2.12 -38.08
C PRO A 218 -3.91 -2.86 -36.87
N ALA A 219 -2.60 -2.75 -36.65
CA ALA A 219 -1.99 -3.33 -35.45
C ALA A 219 -2.49 -2.58 -34.20
N VAL A 220 -2.90 -3.34 -33.18
CA VAL A 220 -3.35 -2.79 -31.90
C VAL A 220 -2.55 -3.44 -30.79
N TYR A 221 -1.98 -2.63 -29.90
CA TYR A 221 -1.19 -3.14 -28.77
C TYR A 221 -1.79 -2.71 -27.44
N LEU A 222 -1.82 -3.63 -26.48
CA LEU A 222 -2.17 -3.32 -25.10
C LEU A 222 -0.94 -2.83 -24.35
N CYS A 223 -1.11 -1.70 -23.69
CA CYS A 223 -0.16 -1.09 -22.78
C CYS A 223 -0.74 -1.10 -21.37
N TYR A 224 0.11 -1.38 -20.38
CA TYR A 224 -0.28 -1.34 -18.98
C TYR A 224 0.76 -0.60 -18.14
N LYS A 225 0.28 0.06 -17.08
CA LYS A 225 1.14 0.73 -16.11
C LYS A 225 1.18 -0.09 -14.83
N VAL A 226 2.37 -0.27 -14.27
CA VAL A 226 2.56 -0.89 -12.96
C VAL A 226 2.80 0.20 -11.92
N GLY A 227 2.12 0.08 -10.78
CA GLY A 227 2.27 0.99 -9.65
C GLY A 227 2.06 0.27 -8.33
N LEU A 228 2.27 0.98 -7.23
CA LEU A 228 2.01 0.46 -5.90
C LEU A 228 0.50 0.29 -5.69
N ALA A 229 0.03 -0.96 -5.59
CA ALA A 229 -1.32 -1.26 -5.17
C ALA A 229 -1.40 -1.04 -3.66
N LYS A 230 -1.62 0.21 -3.23
CA LYS A 230 -1.79 0.53 -1.80
C LYS A 230 -3.00 -0.22 -1.25
N ALA A 231 -2.80 -0.86 -0.10
CA ALA A 231 -3.87 -1.42 0.69
C ALA A 231 -4.93 -0.36 1.04
N ASN A 232 -6.09 -0.84 1.50
CA ASN A 232 -7.07 0.01 2.16
C ASN A 232 -6.44 0.56 3.46
N THR A 233 -5.97 1.79 3.38
CA THR A 233 -5.19 2.45 4.43
C THR A 233 -5.77 3.81 4.75
N LEU A 234 -5.91 4.11 6.03
CA LEU A 234 -6.17 5.45 6.55
C LEU A 234 -4.86 6.00 7.11
N VAL A 235 -4.49 7.22 6.72
CA VAL A 235 -3.26 7.88 7.17
C VAL A 235 -3.62 8.99 8.15
N TYR A 236 -2.84 9.09 9.23
CA TYR A 236 -2.98 10.06 10.30
C TYR A 236 -1.62 10.70 10.56
N GLU A 237 -1.65 11.87 11.20
CA GLU A 237 -0.43 12.44 11.75
C GLU A 237 0.14 11.51 12.82
N ALA A 238 1.47 11.40 12.85
CA ALA A 238 2.14 10.62 13.87
C ALA A 238 2.19 11.44 15.15
N GLU A 239 1.74 10.86 16.26
CA GLU A 239 1.71 11.52 17.56
C GLU A 239 2.59 10.78 18.56
N LEU A 240 3.05 11.51 19.58
CA LEU A 240 3.79 10.97 20.70
C LEU A 240 2.80 10.29 21.66
N LEU A 241 2.89 8.96 21.76
CA LEU A 241 2.01 8.15 22.60
C LEU A 241 2.56 7.94 24.01
N GLY A 242 3.87 8.09 24.18
CA GLY A 242 4.56 7.96 25.46
C GLY A 242 6.04 8.29 25.31
N ARG A 243 6.66 8.73 26.41
CA ARG A 243 8.09 9.05 26.45
C ARG A 243 8.70 8.71 27.81
N TYR A 244 10.00 8.51 27.82
CA TYR A 244 10.84 8.47 29.00
C TYR A 244 12.13 9.26 28.73
N PRO A 245 12.56 10.15 29.64
CA PRO A 245 11.85 10.62 30.82
C PRO A 245 10.50 11.31 30.48
N GLU A 246 9.60 11.40 31.46
CA GLU A 246 8.30 12.09 31.30
C GLU A 246 8.45 13.60 31.16
N GLU A 247 9.47 14.17 31.80
CA GLU A 247 9.81 15.58 31.75
C GLU A 247 10.94 15.85 30.75
N ASP A 248 10.92 17.06 30.18
CA ASP A 248 11.97 17.48 29.25
C ASP A 248 13.29 17.74 29.99
N ASN A 249 14.37 17.31 29.38
CA ASN A 249 15.71 17.70 29.76
C ASN A 249 15.95 19.16 29.38
N GLU A 250 16.36 19.99 30.34
CA GLU A 250 16.69 21.41 30.13
C GLU A 250 17.69 21.64 29.00
N ALA A 251 18.67 20.74 28.84
CA ALA A 251 19.70 20.85 27.81
C ALA A 251 19.20 20.46 26.41
N PHE A 252 18.17 19.63 26.32
CA PHE A 252 17.60 19.16 25.06
C PHE A 252 16.11 18.82 25.27
N PRO A 253 15.20 19.80 25.13
CA PRO A 253 13.77 19.54 25.19
C PRO A 253 13.34 18.69 23.99
N LEU A 254 12.45 17.72 24.20
CA LEU A 254 12.03 16.80 23.15
C LEU A 254 11.25 17.55 22.05
N PRO A 255 11.73 17.57 20.79
CA PRO A 255 11.01 18.27 19.74
C PRO A 255 9.66 17.61 19.41
N GLU A 256 8.60 18.41 19.23
CA GLU A 256 7.27 17.91 18.85
C GLU A 256 7.26 17.14 17.52
N SER A 257 8.24 17.40 16.65
CA SER A 257 8.38 16.74 15.34
C SER A 257 8.93 15.30 15.42
N VAL A 258 9.41 14.85 16.58
CA VAL A 258 10.00 13.51 16.78
C VAL A 258 9.12 12.36 16.24
N PRO A 259 7.80 12.34 16.49
CA PRO A 259 6.93 11.27 15.98
C PRO A 259 6.93 11.18 14.44
N VAL A 260 7.04 12.32 13.74
CA VAL A 260 7.12 12.36 12.26
C VAL A 260 8.41 11.72 11.77
N PHE A 261 9.53 11.88 12.48
CA PHE A 261 10.77 11.19 12.13
C PHE A 261 10.71 9.68 12.45
N CYS A 262 9.95 9.29 13.47
CA CYS A 262 9.74 7.88 13.81
C CYS A 262 8.81 7.18 12.79
N LEU A 263 7.84 7.91 12.24
CA LEU A 263 6.85 7.45 11.26
C LEU A 263 6.73 8.47 10.10
N PRO A 264 7.69 8.49 9.16
CA PRO A 264 7.76 9.51 8.11
C PRO A 264 6.59 9.49 7.13
N MET A 265 5.88 8.36 7.03
CA MET A 265 4.69 8.21 6.20
C MET A 265 3.38 8.42 6.98
N GLY A 266 3.48 8.97 8.20
CA GLY A 266 2.37 9.08 9.15
C GLY A 266 2.05 7.77 9.87
N ALA A 267 1.16 7.87 10.84
CA ALA A 267 0.56 6.71 11.48
C ALA A 267 -0.55 6.15 10.57
N THR A 268 -0.57 4.83 10.34
CA THR A 268 -1.54 4.22 9.44
C THR A 268 -2.47 3.26 10.18
N ILE A 269 -3.73 3.21 9.78
CA ILE A 269 -4.62 2.06 10.02
C ILE A 269 -4.80 1.35 8.69
N GLU A 270 -4.56 0.05 8.67
CA GLU A 270 -4.55 -0.76 7.48
C GLU A 270 -5.48 -1.97 7.63
N CYS A 271 -6.18 -2.30 6.55
CA CYS A 271 -6.97 -3.51 6.46
C CYS A 271 -6.20 -4.59 5.70
N TRP A 272 -5.86 -5.67 6.41
CA TRP A 272 -5.05 -6.77 5.91
C TRP A 272 -5.93 -7.99 5.59
N PRO A 273 -5.78 -8.63 4.42
CA PRO A 273 -6.36 -9.94 4.16
C PRO A 273 -5.92 -11.01 5.19
N ALA A 274 -6.76 -12.04 5.41
CA ALA A 274 -6.48 -13.12 6.38
C ALA A 274 -5.13 -13.83 6.16
N GLN A 275 -4.69 -13.97 4.91
CA GLN A 275 -3.45 -14.66 4.56
C GLN A 275 -2.22 -13.76 4.52
N THR A 276 -2.33 -12.49 4.92
CA THR A 276 -1.19 -11.58 4.93
C THR A 276 -0.17 -12.02 5.99
N LYS A 277 1.04 -12.38 5.54
CA LYS A 277 2.16 -12.64 6.43
C LYS A 277 2.53 -11.36 7.18
N TYR A 278 2.77 -11.49 8.48
CA TYR A 278 3.17 -10.37 9.30
C TYR A 278 4.56 -9.86 8.85
N PRO A 279 4.69 -8.58 8.44
CA PRO A 279 5.93 -8.02 7.94
C PRO A 279 6.95 -7.87 9.07
N VAL A 280 8.22 -8.02 8.73
CA VAL A 280 9.33 -7.81 9.68
C VAL A 280 9.37 -6.33 10.08
N PRO A 281 9.63 -6.00 11.36
CA PRO A 281 9.82 -4.62 11.79
C PRO A 281 10.90 -3.89 10.98
N VAL A 282 10.64 -2.61 10.68
CA VAL A 282 11.52 -1.77 9.86
C VAL A 282 12.32 -0.86 10.78
N PHE A 283 13.64 -0.97 10.71
CA PHE A 283 14.55 -0.07 11.44
C PHE A 283 14.89 1.15 10.58
N SER A 284 14.88 2.33 11.19
CA SER A 284 15.23 3.60 10.54
C SER A 284 16.03 4.48 11.49
N THR A 285 16.91 5.31 10.92
CA THR A 285 17.69 6.30 11.66
C THR A 285 17.41 7.70 11.14
N PHE A 286 17.50 8.69 12.02
CA PHE A 286 17.37 10.09 11.66
C PHE A 286 18.28 10.94 12.55
N VAL A 287 18.51 12.20 12.16
CA VAL A 287 19.31 13.15 12.93
C VAL A 287 18.49 14.42 13.09
N LEU A 288 18.29 14.83 14.34
CA LEU A 288 17.70 16.11 14.68
C LEU A 288 18.84 17.10 14.91
N THR A 289 18.68 18.32 14.41
CA THR A 289 19.64 19.40 14.64
C THR A 289 18.91 20.50 15.38
N GLY A 290 19.36 20.80 16.60
CA GLY A 290 18.82 21.89 17.39
C GLY A 290 19.24 23.25 16.84
N ALA A 291 18.58 24.31 17.31
CA ALA A 291 18.89 25.67 16.90
C ALA A 291 20.33 26.10 17.26
N ALA A 292 20.93 25.46 18.27
CA ALA A 292 22.32 25.67 18.68
C ALA A 292 23.34 24.86 17.86
N GLY A 293 22.89 24.08 16.86
CA GLY A 293 23.75 23.24 16.02
C GLY A 293 24.14 21.90 16.64
N ASP A 294 23.58 21.60 17.81
CA ASP A 294 23.67 20.31 18.49
C ASP A 294 22.93 19.22 17.71
N LYS A 295 23.55 18.05 17.61
CA LYS A 295 23.01 16.90 16.87
C LYS A 295 22.53 15.83 17.83
N VAL A 296 21.30 15.38 17.61
CA VAL A 296 20.72 14.24 18.32
C VAL A 296 20.39 13.15 17.32
N TYR A 297 20.89 11.96 17.58
CA TYR A 297 20.75 10.79 16.74
C TYR A 297 19.53 9.98 17.19
N GLY A 298 18.58 9.80 16.27
CA GLY A 298 17.39 9.00 16.47
C GLY A 298 17.52 7.64 15.81
N ALA A 299 17.14 6.60 16.53
CA ALA A 299 16.98 5.23 16.04
C ALA A 299 15.56 4.76 16.33
N ALA A 300 14.80 4.41 15.29
CA ALA A 300 13.41 3.98 15.42
C ALA A 300 13.21 2.57 14.86
N LEU A 301 12.33 1.81 15.50
CA LEU A 301 11.85 0.52 15.05
C LEU A 301 10.34 0.59 14.85
N GLN A 302 9.91 0.36 13.62
CA GLN A 302 8.52 0.47 13.19
C GLN A 302 7.90 -0.92 13.03
N PHE A 303 6.69 -1.11 13.53
CA PHE A 303 5.98 -2.40 13.52
C PHE A 303 4.47 -2.20 13.51
N TYR A 304 3.72 -3.28 13.34
CA TYR A 304 2.26 -3.27 13.27
C TYR A 304 1.61 -3.92 14.49
N GLU A 305 0.62 -3.27 15.09
CA GLU A 305 -0.15 -3.87 16.18
C GLU A 305 -1.59 -4.18 15.73
N ALA A 306 -2.31 -4.99 16.49
CA ALA A 306 -3.74 -5.18 16.27
C ALA A 306 -4.51 -3.89 16.60
N PHE A 307 -5.31 -3.40 15.65
CA PHE A 307 -6.19 -2.26 15.89
C PHE A 307 -7.63 -2.73 16.14
N PRO A 308 -8.26 -2.40 17.28
CA PRO A 308 -9.62 -2.82 17.57
C PRO A 308 -10.63 -2.24 16.56
N ARG A 309 -11.38 -3.13 15.88
CA ARG A 309 -12.44 -2.72 14.94
C ARG A 309 -13.50 -1.81 15.57
N ALA A 310 -13.76 -1.97 16.87
CA ALA A 310 -14.72 -1.15 17.61
C ALA A 310 -14.34 0.34 17.70
N ARG A 311 -13.06 0.69 17.47
CA ARG A 311 -12.60 2.08 17.43
C ARG A 311 -12.80 2.76 16.07
N LEU A 312 -13.31 2.03 15.06
CA LEU A 312 -13.54 2.58 13.73
C LEU A 312 -14.98 3.09 13.62
N SER A 313 -15.14 4.31 13.12
CA SER A 313 -16.42 4.79 12.61
C SER A 313 -16.86 3.99 11.38
N GLU A 314 -18.15 4.01 11.06
CA GLU A 314 -18.68 3.35 9.87
C GLU A 314 -18.03 3.88 8.58
N ARG A 315 -17.76 5.20 8.50
CA ARG A 315 -17.06 5.82 7.38
C ARG A 315 -15.64 5.28 7.23
N GLN A 316 -14.90 5.17 8.32
CA GLN A 316 -13.55 4.60 8.32
C GLN A 316 -13.58 3.11 7.95
N ALA A 317 -14.54 2.34 8.48
CA ALA A 317 -14.70 0.93 8.15
C ALA A 317 -15.02 0.72 6.66
N ARG A 318 -15.86 1.59 6.07
CA ARG A 318 -16.15 1.59 4.63
C ARG A 318 -14.91 1.94 3.81
N ALA A 319 -14.17 2.98 4.19
CA ALA A 319 -12.91 3.37 3.53
C ALA A 319 -11.83 2.28 3.63
N LEU A 320 -11.82 1.52 4.72
CA LEU A 320 -10.95 0.36 4.90
C LEU A 320 -11.43 -0.89 4.14
N GLY A 321 -12.57 -0.82 3.44
CA GLY A 321 -13.19 -1.96 2.77
C GLY A 321 -13.52 -3.10 3.72
N LEU A 322 -13.97 -2.77 4.93
CA LEU A 322 -14.48 -3.75 5.91
C LEU A 322 -15.97 -4.01 5.75
N LEU A 323 -16.66 -3.19 4.95
CA LEU A 323 -18.09 -3.28 4.67
C LEU A 323 -18.32 -3.54 3.17
N SER A 324 -19.28 -4.40 2.84
CA SER A 324 -19.70 -4.64 1.46
C SER A 324 -20.38 -3.40 0.85
N ALA A 325 -20.00 -3.06 -0.38
CA ALA A 325 -20.64 -2.00 -1.17
C ALA A 325 -21.94 -2.49 -1.83
N VAL A 326 -22.06 -3.80 -2.07
CA VAL A 326 -23.17 -4.45 -2.79
C VAL A 326 -24.28 -4.85 -1.81
N GLU A 327 -23.92 -5.38 -0.65
CA GLU A 327 -24.84 -5.70 0.44
C GLU A 327 -24.65 -4.65 1.55
N ARG A 328 -25.50 -3.63 1.58
CA ARG A 328 -25.39 -2.48 2.51
C ARG A 328 -25.10 -2.95 3.93
N GLY A 329 -23.86 -2.72 4.38
CA GLY A 329 -23.47 -2.88 5.78
C GLY A 329 -23.03 -4.29 6.20
N ARG A 330 -22.98 -5.29 5.31
CA ARG A 330 -22.45 -6.60 5.68
C ARG A 330 -20.94 -6.52 5.91
N ALA A 331 -20.50 -6.93 7.09
CA ALA A 331 -19.08 -7.00 7.43
C ALA A 331 -18.37 -8.06 6.58
N LEU A 332 -17.27 -7.68 5.93
CA LEU A 332 -16.39 -8.60 5.22
C LEU A 332 -15.52 -9.34 6.26
N GLY A 333 -15.76 -10.64 6.38
CA GLY A 333 -14.97 -11.56 7.22
C GLY A 333 -13.54 -11.75 6.69
N GLY A 334 -12.67 -12.35 7.50
CA GLY A 334 -11.32 -12.73 7.06
C GLY A 334 -10.39 -11.54 6.77
N ARG A 335 -10.56 -10.41 7.47
CA ARG A 335 -9.67 -9.24 7.37
C ARG A 335 -9.21 -8.79 8.75
N ALA A 336 -7.91 -8.63 8.97
CA ALA A 336 -7.35 -8.07 10.19
C ALA A 336 -7.17 -6.55 10.04
N VAL A 337 -7.44 -5.78 11.10
CA VAL A 337 -7.12 -4.36 11.11
C VAL A 337 -5.86 -4.16 11.93
N ARG A 338 -4.88 -3.47 11.35
CA ARG A 338 -3.59 -3.21 11.98
C ARG A 338 -3.31 -1.71 12.01
N SER A 339 -2.61 -1.26 13.04
CA SER A 339 -2.07 0.10 13.10
C SER A 339 -0.55 0.07 13.10
N ARG A 340 0.08 1.01 12.40
CA ARG A 340 1.53 1.19 12.42
C ARG A 340 1.96 2.01 13.64
N ARG A 341 2.98 1.53 14.33
CA ARG A 341 3.62 2.21 15.47
C ARG A 341 5.14 2.20 15.32
N ALA A 342 5.79 3.04 16.12
CA ALA A 342 7.23 3.04 16.26
C ALA A 342 7.63 3.19 17.73
N ILE A 343 8.73 2.54 18.11
CA ILE A 343 9.51 2.85 19.31
C ILE A 343 10.83 3.45 18.86
N ALA A 344 11.34 4.47 19.55
CA ALA A 344 12.60 5.09 19.19
C ALA A 344 13.42 5.51 20.40
N VAL A 345 14.74 5.55 20.19
CA VAL A 345 15.73 6.07 21.12
C VAL A 345 16.34 7.31 20.50
N LEU A 346 16.45 8.37 21.29
CA LEU A 346 17.19 9.59 20.98
C LEU A 346 18.44 9.65 21.86
N SER A 347 19.58 9.93 21.24
CA SER A 347 20.86 9.99 21.94
C SER A 347 21.80 10.98 21.26
N ARG A 348 22.64 11.63 22.06
CA ARG A 348 23.83 12.37 21.59
C ARG A 348 24.93 11.46 21.02
N TRP A 349 24.85 10.15 21.26
CA TRP A 349 25.81 9.16 20.77
C TRP A 349 25.27 8.42 19.54
N PRO A 350 26.01 8.36 18.42
CA PRO A 350 25.55 7.69 17.20
C PRO A 350 25.68 6.15 17.26
N ALA A 351 25.24 5.52 18.36
CA ALA A 351 25.37 4.08 18.60
C ALA A 351 24.28 3.24 17.91
N PHE A 352 24.03 3.49 16.62
CA PHE A 352 22.91 2.88 15.87
C PHE A 352 22.87 1.34 15.91
N PRO A 353 23.98 0.60 15.79
CA PRO A 353 23.94 -0.86 15.89
C PRO A 353 23.44 -1.34 17.26
N ALA A 354 23.88 -0.68 18.34
CA ALA A 354 23.44 -0.99 19.70
C ALA A 354 21.96 -0.67 19.90
N PHE A 355 21.51 0.51 19.44
CA PHE A 355 20.10 0.89 19.52
C PHE A 355 19.20 -0.03 18.70
N ARG A 356 19.64 -0.46 17.50
CA ARG A 356 18.92 -1.46 16.70
C ARG A 356 18.76 -2.77 17.45
N ALA A 357 19.84 -3.28 18.05
CA ALA A 357 19.81 -4.51 18.83
C ALA A 357 18.86 -4.39 20.03
N PHE A 358 18.94 -3.28 20.77
CA PHE A 358 18.09 -2.99 21.92
C PHE A 358 16.60 -2.90 21.54
N LEU A 359 16.24 -2.08 20.55
CA LEU A 359 14.84 -1.94 20.12
C LEU A 359 14.28 -3.24 19.55
N THR A 360 15.10 -3.99 18.79
CA THR A 360 14.71 -5.30 18.26
C THR A 360 14.50 -6.30 19.39
N PHE A 361 15.33 -6.27 20.43
CA PHE A 361 15.16 -7.09 21.62
C PHE A 361 13.83 -6.74 22.31
N LEU A 362 13.56 -5.46 22.60
CA LEU A 362 12.30 -5.03 23.23
C LEU A 362 11.07 -5.49 22.43
N TYR A 363 11.08 -5.28 21.11
CA TYR A 363 10.01 -5.74 20.24
C TYR A 363 9.82 -7.26 20.33
N ARG A 364 10.90 -8.04 20.12
CA ARG A 364 10.84 -9.51 20.16
C ARG A 364 10.36 -10.00 21.51
N TYR A 365 10.83 -9.38 22.59
CA TYR A 365 10.39 -9.70 23.94
C TYR A 365 8.89 -9.45 24.08
N SER A 366 8.37 -8.29 23.68
CA SER A 366 6.94 -7.96 23.79
C SER A 366 5.98 -8.93 23.05
N VAL A 367 6.44 -9.62 21.99
CA VAL A 367 5.60 -10.49 21.16
C VAL A 367 5.76 -11.98 21.45
N SER A 368 6.68 -12.39 22.33
CA SER A 368 7.11 -13.79 22.50
C SER A 368 6.67 -14.48 23.80
N GLY A 369 5.59 -14.02 24.45
CA GLY A 369 5.22 -14.43 25.82
C GLY A 369 5.07 -15.94 26.10
N PRO A 370 5.09 -16.36 27.39
CA PRO A 370 5.16 -15.56 28.62
C PRO A 370 6.58 -15.44 29.22
N HIS A 371 6.88 -14.29 29.84
CA HIS A 371 8.21 -13.99 30.39
C HIS A 371 8.24 -13.94 31.92
N ARG A 372 9.40 -14.24 32.52
CA ARG A 372 9.64 -14.22 33.98
C ARG A 372 9.95 -12.84 34.55
N LEU A 373 10.29 -11.87 33.71
CA LEU A 373 10.53 -10.48 34.11
C LEU A 373 9.39 -9.63 33.57
N PRO A 374 8.72 -8.85 34.42
CA PRO A 374 7.78 -7.86 33.92
C PRO A 374 8.54 -6.83 33.08
N LEU A 375 7.93 -6.41 31.98
CA LEU A 375 8.36 -5.19 31.25
C LEU A 375 8.09 -3.92 32.09
N GLU A 376 7.38 -4.09 33.21
CA GLU A 376 6.93 -3.13 34.21
C GLU A 376 7.90 -3.21 35.40
N ALA A 377 8.82 -2.26 35.54
CA ALA A 377 9.61 -2.07 36.75
C ALA A 377 9.55 -0.60 37.15
#